data_AF-A0A383ANL1-F1
#
_entry.id   AF-A0A383ANL1-F1
#
_cell.length_a   1.000
_cell.length_b   1.000
_cell.length_c   1.000
_cell.angle_alpha   90.00
_cell.angle_beta   90.00
_cell.angle_gamma   90.00
#
_symmetry.space_group_name_H-M   'P 1'
#
loop_
_entity.id
_entity.type
_entity.pdbx_description
1 polymer ?
#
loop_
_entity_poly.entity_id
_entity_poly.type
_entity_poly.pdbx_seq_one_letter_code
_entity_poly.pdbx_strand_id
1 'polypeptide(L)'
;RRFSRANLLASRISVWFREPGTRLPYSPNFADLIVSERAAVGGVMPDYSVELEHLLKPIRGIALLGGKQEEKVVAQWVATAGTGEWKTMIQHEMRWAVHVRPPVDNGGGWTHANGNPGNTMCSHDSALKPPLGIVWYGPPYSKHSLGRPPLVHNGVLVCPIDEKTVEGYDAYNGRKLWHYKVPAFSGKSADNNTRMMAVGGNSLFIPDGNVEQGKRNQGVLRLDLWTGKVIGGYPAPFPEMRMGHFALSR
;
A
#
# COMPACT_ATOMS: atom_id res chain seq x y z
N ARG A 1 -13.90 16.18 -22.10
CA ARG A 1 -15.38 16.30 -22.05
C ARG A 1 -16.15 14.97 -22.19
N ARG A 2 -15.63 13.91 -22.86
CA ARG A 2 -16.32 12.59 -22.91
C ARG A 2 -16.23 11.77 -21.61
N PHE A 3 -15.08 11.78 -20.91
CA PHE A 3 -14.86 10.94 -19.72
C PHE A 3 -15.51 11.45 -18.43
N SER A 4 -15.56 12.78 -18.24
CA SER A 4 -16.36 13.38 -17.16
C SER A 4 -17.87 13.10 -17.34
N ARG A 5 -18.37 12.97 -18.58
CA ARG A 5 -19.73 12.50 -18.85
C ARG A 5 -19.93 11.00 -18.57
N ALA A 6 -18.87 10.21 -18.64
CA ALA A 6 -18.85 8.80 -18.23
C ALA A 6 -18.54 8.62 -16.73
N ASN A 7 -18.49 9.71 -15.96
CA ASN A 7 -18.16 9.73 -14.53
C ASN A 7 -16.80 9.09 -14.16
N LEU A 8 -15.87 9.05 -15.12
CA LEU A 8 -14.51 8.56 -14.88
C LEU A 8 -13.68 9.68 -14.25
N LEU A 9 -13.34 9.53 -12.98
CA LEU A 9 -12.44 10.41 -12.22
C LEU A 9 -10.96 10.20 -12.63
N ALA A 10 -10.68 10.30 -13.93
CA ALA A 10 -9.33 10.18 -14.47
C ALA A 10 -8.65 11.55 -14.56
N SER A 11 -7.46 11.68 -13.97
CA SER A 11 -6.61 12.89 -14.10
C SER A 11 -5.70 12.84 -15.34
N ARG A 12 -5.43 11.64 -15.88
CA ARG A 12 -4.60 11.41 -17.07
C ARG A 12 -5.01 10.11 -17.75
N ILE A 13 -4.96 10.09 -19.08
CA ILE A 13 -5.15 8.90 -19.90
C ILE A 13 -3.97 8.83 -20.88
N SER A 14 -3.35 7.66 -20.97
CA SER A 14 -2.32 7.34 -21.96
C SER A 14 -2.79 6.14 -22.76
N VAL A 15 -2.75 6.24 -24.09
CA VAL A 15 -3.15 5.17 -25.00
C VAL A 15 -1.90 4.71 -25.75
N TRP A 16 -1.71 3.40 -25.84
CA TRP A 16 -0.59 2.78 -26.54
C TRP A 16 -1.12 1.81 -27.58
N PHE A 17 -0.66 1.95 -28.81
CA PHE A 17 -0.89 0.96 -29.87
C PHE A 17 0.39 0.12 -30.02
N ARG A 18 0.26 -1.20 -29.85
CA ARG A 18 1.39 -2.15 -29.85
C ARG A 18 0.92 -3.48 -30.40
N GLU A 19 1.86 -4.23 -30.97
CA GLU A 19 1.62 -5.62 -31.36
C GLU A 19 1.35 -6.49 -30.12
N PRO A 20 0.46 -7.50 -30.21
CA PRO A 20 0.23 -8.47 -29.15
C PRO A 20 1.54 -9.10 -28.65
N GLY A 21 1.68 -9.28 -27.34
CA GLY A 21 2.88 -9.84 -26.71
C GLY A 21 4.05 -8.86 -26.54
N THR A 22 3.92 -7.60 -27.00
CA THR A 22 4.94 -6.58 -26.76
C THR A 22 4.90 -6.09 -25.31
N ARG A 23 6.06 -6.05 -24.66
CA ARG A 23 6.22 -5.49 -23.31
C ARG A 23 5.82 -4.00 -23.28
N LEU A 24 5.04 -3.62 -22.27
CA LEU A 24 4.64 -2.23 -22.06
C LEU A 24 5.79 -1.41 -21.46
N PRO A 25 5.90 -0.11 -21.79
CA PRO A 25 7.00 0.74 -21.34
C PRO A 25 6.80 1.24 -19.90
N TYR A 26 6.28 0.38 -19.02
CA TYR A 26 6.05 0.68 -17.60
C TYR A 26 6.99 -0.14 -16.73
N SER A 27 7.37 0.42 -15.58
CA SER A 27 8.08 -0.34 -14.54
C SER A 27 7.23 -1.51 -14.04
N PRO A 28 7.85 -2.56 -13.47
CA PRO A 28 7.11 -3.59 -12.76
C PRO A 28 6.22 -2.99 -11.66
N ASN A 29 5.15 -3.70 -11.30
CA ASN A 29 4.28 -3.35 -10.17
C ASN A 29 3.64 -1.96 -10.30
N PHE A 30 3.26 -1.60 -11.53
CA PHE A 30 2.71 -0.28 -11.84
C PHE A 30 1.19 -0.19 -11.60
N ALA A 31 0.45 -1.26 -11.89
CA ALA A 31 -1.01 -1.24 -12.00
C ALA A 31 -1.73 -1.71 -10.72
N ASP A 32 -2.67 -0.90 -10.24
CA ASP A 32 -3.61 -1.26 -9.16
C ASP A 32 -4.75 -2.17 -9.67
N LEU A 33 -5.17 -1.97 -10.93
CA LEU A 33 -6.26 -2.70 -11.56
C LEU A 33 -5.94 -2.93 -13.04
N ILE A 34 -6.10 -4.17 -13.48
CA ILE A 34 -6.03 -4.57 -14.89
C ILE A 34 -7.39 -5.13 -15.29
N VAL A 35 -7.96 -4.60 -16.38
CA VAL A 35 -9.23 -5.03 -16.97
C VAL A 35 -9.08 -5.19 -18.47
N SER A 36 -10.00 -5.93 -19.09
CA SER A 36 -10.11 -6.02 -20.55
C SER A 36 -11.49 -5.55 -20.99
N GLU A 37 -11.56 -4.43 -21.70
CA GLU A 37 -12.81 -3.91 -22.26
C GLU A 37 -13.45 -4.93 -23.22
N ARG A 38 -12.62 -5.56 -24.09
CA ARG A 38 -13.08 -6.59 -25.03
C ARG A 38 -13.76 -7.75 -24.30
N ALA A 39 -13.17 -8.22 -23.21
CA ALA A 39 -13.79 -9.27 -22.39
C ALA A 39 -15.05 -8.75 -21.67
N ALA A 40 -15.02 -7.50 -21.19
CA ALA A 40 -16.13 -6.88 -20.45
C ALA A 40 -17.45 -6.91 -21.24
N VAL A 41 -17.36 -6.66 -22.55
CA VAL A 41 -18.52 -6.62 -23.45
C VAL A 41 -18.90 -7.98 -24.05
N GLY A 42 -18.31 -9.09 -23.58
CA GLY A 42 -18.61 -10.44 -24.03
C GLY A 42 -17.73 -10.95 -25.19
N GLY A 43 -16.64 -10.24 -25.50
CA GLY A 43 -15.67 -10.67 -26.50
C GLY A 43 -14.64 -11.66 -25.92
N VAL A 44 -13.58 -11.91 -26.70
CA VAL A 44 -12.55 -12.89 -26.35
C VAL A 44 -11.78 -12.48 -25.09
N MET A 45 -11.69 -13.40 -24.12
CA MET A 45 -10.88 -13.26 -22.90
C MET A 45 -9.40 -13.02 -23.25
N PRO A 46 -8.66 -12.17 -22.51
CA PRO A 46 -7.24 -11.94 -22.79
C PRO A 46 -6.39 -13.12 -22.32
N ASP A 47 -5.24 -13.35 -22.95
CA ASP A 47 -4.27 -14.31 -22.43
C ASP A 47 -3.62 -13.75 -21.16
N TYR A 48 -3.65 -14.52 -20.06
CA TYR A 48 -2.84 -14.17 -18.90
C TYR A 48 -1.38 -14.47 -19.21
N SER A 49 -0.51 -13.47 -19.03
CA SER A 49 0.89 -13.57 -19.41
C SER A 49 1.79 -13.06 -18.30
N VAL A 50 3.08 -13.39 -18.42
CA VAL A 50 4.14 -12.84 -17.56
C VAL A 50 4.10 -11.31 -17.54
N GLU A 51 3.61 -10.67 -18.60
CA GLU A 51 3.48 -9.20 -18.63
C GLU A 51 2.37 -8.68 -17.69
N LEU A 52 1.25 -9.40 -17.55
CA LEU A 52 0.22 -8.98 -16.59
C LEU A 52 0.73 -9.12 -15.16
N GLU A 53 1.41 -10.22 -14.85
CA GLU A 53 2.07 -10.45 -13.56
C GLU A 53 3.16 -9.39 -13.29
N HIS A 54 3.92 -9.02 -14.32
CA HIS A 54 4.94 -7.99 -14.26
C HIS A 54 4.35 -6.62 -13.89
N LEU A 55 3.21 -6.25 -14.48
CA LEU A 55 2.59 -4.94 -14.29
C LEU A 55 1.75 -4.86 -13.02
N LEU A 56 1.09 -5.95 -12.63
CA LEU A 56 0.15 -5.96 -11.53
C LEU A 56 0.88 -5.75 -10.20
N LYS A 57 0.41 -4.85 -9.33
CA LYS A 57 1.06 -4.62 -8.03
C LYS A 57 0.93 -5.81 -7.09
N PRO A 58 1.98 -6.21 -6.35
CA PRO A 58 1.83 -7.17 -5.26
C PRO A 58 0.87 -6.66 -4.18
N ILE A 59 0.34 -7.59 -3.37
CA ILE A 59 -0.55 -7.36 -2.21
C ILE A 59 -1.96 -6.90 -2.56
N ARG A 60 -2.11 -5.92 -3.46
CA ARG A 60 -3.41 -5.27 -3.76
C ARG A 60 -3.73 -5.12 -5.22
N GLY A 61 -2.81 -5.40 -6.13
CA GLY A 61 -3.11 -5.35 -7.57
C GLY A 61 -4.19 -6.37 -7.91
N ILE A 62 -5.23 -5.92 -8.60
CA ILE A 62 -6.34 -6.76 -9.02
C ILE A 62 -6.33 -6.93 -10.53
N ALA A 63 -6.30 -8.16 -11.02
CA ALA A 63 -6.73 -8.47 -12.38
C ALA A 63 -8.20 -8.89 -12.34
N LEU A 64 -9.05 -8.13 -13.02
CA LEU A 64 -10.49 -8.35 -13.10
C LEU A 64 -10.86 -8.56 -14.57
N LEU A 65 -10.99 -9.82 -14.97
CA LEU A 65 -11.12 -10.24 -16.36
C LEU A 65 -12.43 -11.01 -16.55
N GLY A 66 -13.22 -10.66 -17.55
CA GLY A 66 -14.57 -11.22 -17.72
C GLY A 66 -15.54 -10.12 -18.11
N GLY A 67 -16.82 -10.28 -17.74
CA GLY A 67 -17.90 -9.34 -18.04
C GLY A 67 -19.18 -10.06 -18.43
N LYS A 68 -19.78 -9.68 -19.57
CA LYS A 68 -20.92 -10.37 -20.19
C LYS A 68 -20.51 -11.72 -20.81
N GLN A 69 -19.99 -12.61 -19.98
CA GLN A 69 -19.46 -13.92 -20.36
C GLN A 69 -20.39 -15.03 -19.89
N GLU A 70 -20.40 -16.14 -20.62
CA GLU A 70 -20.96 -17.40 -20.12
C GLU A 70 -20.09 -17.95 -18.99
N GLU A 71 -20.71 -18.66 -18.05
CA GLU A 71 -20.00 -19.24 -16.90
C GLU A 71 -18.89 -20.19 -17.34
N LYS A 72 -19.16 -21.04 -18.33
CA LYS A 72 -18.21 -21.99 -18.88
C LYS A 72 -16.97 -21.30 -19.46
N VAL A 73 -17.12 -20.13 -20.09
CA VAL A 73 -16.01 -19.37 -20.67
C VAL A 73 -15.07 -18.87 -19.56
N VAL A 74 -15.62 -18.28 -18.50
CA VAL A 74 -14.81 -17.79 -17.37
C VAL A 74 -14.15 -18.95 -16.63
N ALA A 75 -14.88 -20.04 -16.38
CA ALA A 75 -14.36 -21.22 -15.69
C ALA A 75 -13.22 -21.88 -16.49
N GLN A 76 -13.40 -22.05 -17.80
CA GLN A 76 -12.35 -22.59 -18.67
C GLN A 76 -11.14 -21.68 -18.71
N TRP A 77 -11.35 -20.36 -18.81
CA TRP A 77 -10.26 -19.39 -18.81
C TRP A 77 -9.44 -19.47 -17.51
N VAL A 78 -10.10 -19.46 -16.35
CA VAL A 78 -9.45 -19.60 -15.03
C VAL A 78 -8.63 -20.89 -14.92
N ALA A 79 -9.14 -22.01 -15.44
CA ALA A 79 -8.41 -23.27 -15.47
C ALA A 79 -7.12 -23.23 -16.31
N THR A 80 -7.02 -22.28 -17.25
CA THR A 80 -5.88 -22.15 -18.19
C THR A 80 -5.00 -20.93 -17.93
N ALA A 81 -5.41 -19.99 -17.06
CA ALA A 81 -4.77 -18.68 -16.87
C ALA A 81 -3.37 -18.71 -16.21
N GLY A 82 -2.76 -19.89 -16.03
CA GLY A 82 -1.41 -20.03 -15.48
C GLY A 82 -1.32 -19.91 -13.96
N THR A 83 -0.16 -19.48 -13.45
CA THR A 83 0.18 -19.45 -12.02
C THR A 83 -0.51 -18.30 -11.29
N GLY A 84 -1.27 -18.62 -10.23
CA GLY A 84 -1.91 -17.64 -9.35
C GLY A 84 -3.24 -18.15 -8.82
N GLU A 85 -3.67 -17.67 -7.65
CA GLU A 85 -5.00 -17.97 -7.13
C GLU A 85 -6.05 -17.11 -7.84
N TRP A 86 -6.93 -17.76 -8.59
CA TRP A 86 -8.06 -17.13 -9.27
C TRP A 86 -9.37 -17.48 -8.58
N LYS A 87 -10.24 -16.50 -8.43
CA LYS A 87 -11.61 -16.67 -7.93
C LYS A 87 -12.60 -16.24 -8.99
N THR A 88 -13.72 -16.95 -9.09
CA THR A 88 -14.85 -16.50 -9.90
C THR A 88 -15.80 -15.68 -9.05
N MET A 89 -16.38 -14.64 -9.63
CA MET A 89 -17.33 -13.75 -8.97
C MET A 89 -18.43 -13.36 -9.94
N ILE A 90 -19.67 -13.27 -9.43
CA ILE A 90 -20.81 -12.73 -10.17
C ILE A 90 -21.21 -11.41 -9.52
N GLN A 91 -21.25 -10.35 -10.31
CA GLN A 91 -21.69 -9.03 -9.83
C GLN A 91 -22.37 -8.27 -10.98
N HIS A 92 -23.52 -7.66 -10.70
CA HIS A 92 -24.34 -6.95 -11.70
C HIS A 92 -24.61 -7.78 -12.96
N GLU A 93 -24.98 -9.07 -12.79
CA GLU A 93 -25.22 -10.02 -13.88
C GLU A 93 -24.01 -10.29 -14.79
N MET A 94 -22.82 -9.83 -14.40
CA MET A 94 -21.56 -10.06 -15.09
C MET A 94 -20.73 -11.09 -14.32
N ARG A 95 -19.95 -11.88 -15.05
CA ARG A 95 -19.09 -12.94 -14.53
C ARG A 95 -17.63 -12.54 -14.68
N TRP A 96 -16.89 -12.62 -13.59
CA TRP A 96 -15.52 -12.16 -13.51
C TRP A 96 -14.60 -13.25 -12.97
N ALA A 97 -13.44 -13.40 -13.59
CA ALA A 97 -12.24 -13.97 -13.00
C ALA A 97 -11.50 -12.85 -12.26
N VAL A 98 -11.21 -13.10 -10.98
CA VAL A 98 -10.56 -12.17 -10.07
C VAL A 98 -9.27 -12.80 -9.60
N HIS A 99 -8.15 -12.12 -9.84
CA HIS A 99 -6.88 -12.43 -9.22
C HIS A 99 -6.41 -11.22 -8.42
N VAL A 100 -6.15 -11.43 -7.14
CA VAL A 100 -5.47 -10.45 -6.29
C VAL A 100 -4.05 -10.94 -6.15
N ARG A 101 -3.09 -10.14 -6.61
CA ARG A 101 -1.69 -10.53 -6.56
C ARG A 101 -1.25 -10.69 -5.10
N PRO A 102 -0.68 -11.84 -4.71
CA PRO A 102 -0.24 -12.04 -3.33
C PRO A 102 0.90 -11.08 -2.96
N PRO A 103 1.23 -10.97 -1.66
CA PRO A 103 2.48 -10.37 -1.24
C PRO A 103 3.69 -11.05 -1.88
N VAL A 104 4.80 -10.32 -1.99
CA VAL A 104 6.06 -10.88 -2.48
C VAL A 104 6.56 -11.91 -1.47
N ASP A 105 6.79 -13.14 -1.92
CA ASP A 105 7.33 -14.21 -1.10
C ASP A 105 8.68 -13.81 -0.52
N ASN A 106 8.83 -13.99 0.80
CA ASN A 106 10.00 -13.57 1.57
C ASN A 106 10.32 -12.06 1.47
N GLY A 107 9.33 -11.25 1.07
CA GLY A 107 9.39 -9.80 1.15
C GLY A 107 9.45 -9.36 2.61
N GLY A 108 10.36 -8.43 2.90
CA GLY A 108 10.56 -7.91 4.24
C GLY A 108 9.69 -6.70 4.55
N GLY A 109 9.98 -6.10 5.71
CA GLY A 109 9.38 -4.84 6.11
C GLY A 109 10.28 -4.09 7.09
N TRP A 110 9.94 -2.84 7.33
CA TRP A 110 10.57 -1.99 8.35
C TRP A 110 9.44 -1.38 9.18
N THR A 111 8.97 -2.12 10.18
CA THR A 111 7.68 -1.83 10.85
C THR A 111 7.81 -0.87 12.03
N HIS A 112 9.02 -0.69 12.56
CA HIS A 112 9.35 0.14 13.71
C HIS A 112 10.60 0.96 13.41
N ALA A 113 10.90 1.97 14.25
CA ALA A 113 12.11 2.78 14.09
C ALA A 113 13.39 1.94 13.91
N ASN A 114 13.51 0.84 14.66
CA ASN A 114 14.69 -0.04 14.62
C ASN A 114 14.42 -1.36 13.86
N GLY A 115 13.64 -1.29 12.78
CA GLY A 115 13.37 -2.42 11.88
C GLY A 115 12.11 -3.20 12.25
N ASN A 116 12.03 -3.72 13.47
CA ASN A 116 10.91 -4.57 13.92
C ASN A 116 10.71 -4.46 15.46
N PRO A 117 9.69 -5.12 16.04
CA PRO A 117 9.43 -5.05 17.49
C PRO A 117 10.62 -5.46 18.38
N GLY A 118 11.54 -6.26 17.87
CA GLY A 118 12.75 -6.69 18.58
C GLY A 118 13.95 -5.74 18.45
N ASN A 119 13.78 -4.58 17.81
CA ASN A 119 14.85 -3.60 17.56
C ASN A 119 16.10 -4.17 16.87
N THR A 120 15.94 -5.11 15.94
CA THR A 120 17.11 -5.82 15.36
C THR A 120 17.97 -4.94 14.45
N MET A 121 17.47 -3.79 13.98
CA MET A 121 18.14 -2.95 12.98
C MET A 121 18.52 -3.71 11.68
N CYS A 122 17.85 -4.82 11.39
CA CYS A 122 18.06 -5.62 10.21
C CYS A 122 16.75 -5.81 9.44
N SER A 123 16.83 -5.74 8.11
CA SER A 123 15.74 -6.18 7.24
C SER A 123 15.68 -7.70 7.21
N HIS A 124 14.46 -8.24 7.20
CA HIS A 124 14.21 -9.67 6.96
C HIS A 124 13.84 -9.95 5.49
N ASP A 125 14.01 -8.97 4.60
CA ASP A 125 13.78 -9.14 3.17
C ASP A 125 14.83 -10.08 2.56
N SER A 126 14.38 -11.15 1.93
CA SER A 126 15.23 -12.02 1.11
C SER A 126 14.70 -12.21 -0.31
N ALA A 127 13.66 -11.46 -0.67
CA ALA A 127 13.09 -11.40 -2.00
C ALA A 127 13.99 -10.62 -2.96
N LEU A 128 14.68 -9.58 -2.47
CA LEU A 128 15.55 -8.74 -3.30
C LEU A 128 16.78 -9.53 -3.78
N LYS A 129 17.00 -9.57 -5.10
CA LYS A 129 18.15 -10.20 -5.74
C LYS A 129 18.86 -9.21 -6.68
N PRO A 130 20.20 -9.24 -6.80
CA PRO A 130 20.93 -8.45 -7.79
C PRO A 130 20.65 -8.97 -9.23
N PRO A 131 20.87 -8.13 -10.26
CA PRO A 131 21.32 -6.74 -10.20
C PRO A 131 20.21 -5.79 -9.74
N LEU A 132 20.59 -4.75 -8.98
CA LEU A 132 19.65 -3.73 -8.51
C LEU A 132 19.51 -2.62 -9.55
N GLY A 133 18.29 -2.09 -9.68
CA GLY A 133 17.97 -0.98 -10.57
C GLY A 133 16.97 -0.01 -9.93
N ILE A 134 16.88 1.19 -10.50
CA ILE A 134 15.92 2.20 -10.04
C ILE A 134 14.53 1.82 -10.54
N VAL A 135 13.60 1.56 -9.61
CA VAL A 135 12.18 1.32 -9.92
C VAL A 135 11.36 2.61 -9.96
N TRP A 136 11.66 3.54 -9.05
CA TRP A 136 11.10 4.89 -8.98
C TRP A 136 12.01 5.79 -8.11
N TYR A 137 11.85 7.11 -8.24
CA TYR A 137 12.50 8.12 -7.41
C TYR A 137 11.56 9.32 -7.25
N GLY A 138 11.85 10.22 -6.31
CA GLY A 138 11.02 11.41 -6.14
C GLY A 138 11.57 12.38 -5.09
N PRO A 139 10.72 13.22 -4.47
CA PRO A 139 11.14 14.22 -3.49
C PRO A 139 11.78 13.57 -2.25
N PRO A 140 12.46 14.33 -1.39
CA PRO A 140 13.01 13.78 -0.15
C PRO A 140 11.89 13.24 0.75
N TYR A 141 11.83 11.91 0.86
CA TYR A 141 10.83 11.15 1.63
C TYR A 141 11.13 11.04 3.13
N SER A 142 12.31 11.48 3.54
CA SER A 142 12.71 11.61 4.94
C SER A 142 13.86 12.61 5.05
N LYS A 143 14.05 13.19 6.24
CA LYS A 143 15.23 14.01 6.54
C LYS A 143 16.08 13.28 7.58
N HIS A 144 17.31 12.91 7.20
CA HIS A 144 18.24 12.20 8.08
C HIS A 144 18.50 12.97 9.38
N SER A 145 18.54 14.30 9.33
CA SER A 145 18.70 15.17 10.51
C SER A 145 17.62 15.01 11.58
N LEU A 146 16.47 14.41 11.25
CA LEU A 146 15.41 14.12 12.21
C LEU A 146 15.62 12.80 12.97
N GLY A 147 16.50 11.92 12.47
CA GLY A 147 16.77 10.60 13.06
C GLY A 147 15.56 9.66 13.00
N ARG A 148 14.74 9.76 11.95
CA ARG A 148 13.50 8.99 11.79
C ARG A 148 13.51 8.23 10.47
N PRO A 149 13.63 6.89 10.47
CA PRO A 149 13.53 6.14 9.23
C PRO A 149 12.08 6.09 8.75
N PRO A 150 11.85 6.04 7.43
CA PRO A 150 10.54 5.67 6.92
C PRO A 150 10.20 4.24 7.34
N LEU A 151 8.92 3.96 7.54
CA LEU A 151 8.42 2.62 7.82
C LEU A 151 7.83 2.02 6.56
N VAL A 152 7.88 0.71 6.40
CA VAL A 152 7.23 0.03 5.28
C VAL A 152 6.51 -1.23 5.75
N HIS A 153 5.24 -1.34 5.38
CA HIS A 153 4.43 -2.52 5.60
C HIS A 153 3.29 -2.58 4.60
N ASN A 154 2.92 -3.78 4.17
CA ASN A 154 1.79 -4.03 3.26
C ASN A 154 1.73 -3.07 2.06
N GLY A 155 2.87 -2.82 1.40
CA GLY A 155 2.95 -1.99 0.18
C GLY A 155 2.87 -0.48 0.41
N VAL A 156 2.86 -0.01 1.66
CA VAL A 156 2.86 1.42 2.00
C VAL A 156 4.17 1.81 2.66
N LEU A 157 4.85 2.80 2.07
CA LEU A 157 5.99 3.50 2.64
C LEU A 157 5.48 4.72 3.42
N VAL A 158 5.64 4.71 4.74
CA VAL A 158 5.25 5.78 5.65
C VAL A 158 6.46 6.65 5.96
N CYS A 159 6.35 7.92 5.61
CA CYS A 159 7.44 8.88 5.53
C CYS A 159 7.24 10.03 6.52
N PRO A 160 8.06 10.15 7.58
CA PRO A 160 8.10 11.35 8.41
C PRO A 160 8.82 12.46 7.63
N ILE A 161 8.05 13.38 7.04
CA ILE A 161 8.55 14.45 6.17
C ILE A 161 9.19 15.57 6.99
N ASP A 162 8.57 15.92 8.12
CA ASP A 162 9.04 16.94 9.04
C ASP A 162 8.53 16.65 10.48
N GLU A 163 8.71 17.61 11.38
CA GLU A 163 8.29 17.51 12.79
C GLU A 163 6.78 17.41 13.03
N LYS A 164 5.95 17.71 12.03
CA LYS A 164 4.49 17.79 12.14
C LYS A 164 3.78 17.04 11.02
N THR A 165 4.51 16.36 10.15
CA THR A 165 3.96 15.79 8.92
C THR A 165 4.45 14.37 8.71
N VAL A 166 3.50 13.48 8.49
CA VAL A 166 3.72 12.12 8.01
C VAL A 166 2.94 11.93 6.71
N GLU A 167 3.55 11.29 5.73
CA GLU A 167 2.92 11.00 4.45
C GLU A 167 3.01 9.51 4.13
N GLY A 168 2.00 8.99 3.46
CA GLY A 168 2.00 7.63 2.94
C GLY A 168 2.23 7.62 1.45
N TYR A 169 3.06 6.70 1.01
CA TYR A 169 3.41 6.49 -0.39
C TYR A 169 3.20 5.03 -0.75
N ASP A 170 2.77 4.79 -1.98
CA ASP A 170 2.79 3.46 -2.58
C ASP A 170 4.25 3.02 -2.77
N ALA A 171 4.64 1.93 -2.10
CA ALA A 171 6.02 1.47 -2.09
C ALA A 171 6.51 0.99 -3.48
N TYR A 172 5.60 0.68 -4.40
CA TYR A 172 5.94 0.12 -5.71
C TYR A 172 6.15 1.18 -6.79
N ASN A 173 5.58 2.39 -6.64
CA ASN A 173 5.68 3.43 -7.66
C ASN A 173 5.86 4.85 -7.12
N GLY A 174 6.01 5.03 -5.80
CA GLY A 174 6.24 6.32 -5.16
C GLY A 174 5.06 7.28 -5.21
N ARG A 175 3.86 6.83 -5.62
CA ARG A 175 2.65 7.65 -5.64
C ARG A 175 2.25 8.03 -4.22
N LYS A 176 2.09 9.33 -3.96
CA LYS A 176 1.53 9.81 -2.69
C LYS A 176 0.10 9.29 -2.52
N LEU A 177 -0.16 8.63 -1.40
CA LEU A 177 -1.46 8.09 -1.03
C LEU A 177 -2.22 9.08 -0.15
N TRP A 178 -1.53 9.62 0.86
CA TRP A 178 -2.14 10.51 1.85
C TRP A 178 -1.09 11.39 2.51
N HIS A 179 -1.60 12.42 3.18
CA HIS A 179 -0.84 13.35 4.00
C HIS A 179 -1.55 13.50 5.34
N TYR A 180 -0.81 13.37 6.42
CA TYR A 180 -1.32 13.50 7.78
C TYR A 180 -0.50 14.51 8.57
N LYS A 181 -1.18 15.54 9.07
CA LYS A 181 -0.59 16.51 9.98
C LYS A 181 -0.69 15.96 11.40
N VAL A 182 0.45 15.61 11.98
CA VAL A 182 0.55 15.13 13.35
C VAL A 182 0.15 16.28 14.29
N PRO A 183 -0.79 16.04 15.23
CA PRO A 183 -1.13 17.02 16.24
C PRO A 183 0.14 17.44 17.02
N ALA A 184 0.36 18.75 17.11
CA ALA A 184 1.45 19.32 17.88
C ALA A 184 0.84 20.10 19.05
N PHE A 185 1.15 19.69 20.28
CA PHE A 185 0.63 20.37 21.46
C PHE A 185 1.45 21.62 21.80
N SER A 186 0.77 22.74 22.13
CA SER A 186 1.37 24.01 22.58
C SER A 186 2.39 24.66 21.62
N GLY A 187 2.31 24.39 20.32
CA GLY A 187 3.25 24.97 19.33
C GLY A 187 4.68 24.40 19.37
N LYS A 188 4.98 23.48 20.29
CA LYS A 188 6.24 22.74 20.36
C LYS A 188 6.33 21.67 19.26
N SER A 189 7.54 21.20 18.99
CA SER A 189 7.82 20.18 17.98
C SER A 189 7.09 18.87 18.28
N ALA A 190 6.49 18.23 17.26
CA ALA A 190 5.93 16.87 17.38
C ALA A 190 6.98 15.77 17.08
N ASP A 191 8.27 16.12 17.12
CA ASP A 191 9.42 15.26 16.81
C ASP A 191 9.33 13.87 17.48
N ASN A 192 9.07 13.87 18.80
CA ASN A 192 8.97 12.63 19.59
C ASN A 192 7.85 11.70 19.11
N ASN A 193 6.73 12.23 18.62
CA ASN A 193 5.59 11.42 18.17
C ASN A 193 5.95 10.66 16.89
N THR A 194 6.55 11.37 15.94
CA THR A 194 6.96 10.80 14.65
C THR A 194 8.17 9.86 14.75
N ARG A 195 8.92 9.88 15.86
CA ARG A 195 10.01 8.92 16.11
C ARG A 195 9.51 7.55 16.54
N MET A 196 8.34 7.48 17.18
CA MET A 196 7.84 6.28 17.86
C MET A 196 6.64 5.67 17.15
N MET A 197 6.60 5.80 15.83
CA MET A 197 5.55 5.21 15.00
C MET A 197 5.79 3.71 14.83
N ALA A 198 4.70 2.98 14.63
CA ALA A 198 4.72 1.59 14.23
C ALA A 198 3.68 1.33 13.13
N VAL A 199 3.98 0.41 12.22
CA VAL A 199 3.02 -0.08 11.23
C VAL A 199 2.82 -1.58 11.39
N GLY A 200 1.57 -2.04 11.21
CA GLY A 200 1.22 -3.44 11.33
C GLY A 200 -0.20 -3.70 10.84
N GLY A 201 -0.39 -4.82 10.14
CA GLY A 201 -1.65 -5.10 9.44
C GLY A 201 -1.98 -3.97 8.45
N ASN A 202 -3.22 -3.46 8.48
CA ASN A 202 -3.62 -2.30 7.68
C ASN A 202 -3.60 -1.01 8.50
N SER A 203 -2.67 -0.86 9.45
CA SER A 203 -2.69 0.27 10.36
C SER A 203 -1.32 0.89 10.60
N LEU A 204 -1.36 2.21 10.80
CA LEU A 204 -0.28 3.03 11.31
C LEU A 204 -0.66 3.50 12.71
N PHE A 205 0.25 3.35 13.66
CA PHE A 205 0.11 3.76 15.04
C PHE A 205 1.05 4.94 15.30
N ILE A 206 0.49 6.05 15.76
CA ILE A 206 1.24 7.27 16.07
C ILE A 206 0.80 7.76 17.46
N PRO A 207 1.72 8.21 18.33
CA PRO A 207 1.35 8.93 19.55
C PRO A 207 0.41 10.10 19.23
N ASP A 208 -0.66 10.24 20.02
CA ASP A 208 -1.70 11.26 19.79
C ASP A 208 -1.23 12.72 19.96
N GLY A 209 -0.04 12.89 20.53
CA GLY A 209 0.68 14.14 20.65
C GLY A 209 0.55 14.86 21.98
N ASN A 210 -0.02 14.21 22.99
CA ASN A 210 -0.08 14.73 24.36
C ASN A 210 1.22 14.50 25.15
N VAL A 211 2.33 15.06 24.66
CA VAL A 211 3.65 14.92 25.31
C VAL A 211 4.05 16.25 25.96
N GLU A 212 3.29 16.75 26.95
CA GLU A 212 3.81 17.78 27.84
C GLU A 212 4.78 17.14 28.85
N GLN A 213 5.93 17.78 29.09
CA GLN A 213 6.83 17.36 30.17
C GLN A 213 6.11 17.50 31.51
N GLY A 214 5.68 16.38 32.09
CA GLY A 214 4.92 16.35 33.33
C GLY A 214 3.39 16.22 33.20
N LYS A 215 2.81 16.24 31.99
CA LYS A 215 1.40 15.80 31.79
C LYS A 215 1.32 14.51 30.99
N ARG A 216 0.29 13.72 31.32
CA ARG A 216 0.09 12.34 30.86
C ARG A 216 -0.18 12.28 29.35
N ASN A 217 0.43 11.29 28.69
CA ASN A 217 0.13 10.90 27.32
C ASN A 217 -1.32 10.39 27.28
N GLN A 218 -2.19 10.90 26.40
CA GLN A 218 -3.59 10.44 26.37
C GLN A 218 -3.77 9.20 25.50
N GLY A 219 -2.79 8.80 24.68
CA GLY A 219 -2.83 7.51 24.00
C GLY A 219 -2.07 7.39 22.69
N VAL A 220 -2.52 6.46 21.85
CA VAL A 220 -2.02 6.19 20.50
C VAL A 220 -3.18 6.29 19.52
N LEU A 221 -3.00 7.06 18.45
CA LEU A 221 -3.93 7.08 17.31
C LEU A 221 -3.65 5.90 16.39
N ARG A 222 -4.72 5.31 15.88
CA ARG A 222 -4.70 4.30 14.84
C ARG A 222 -5.23 4.90 13.56
N LEU A 223 -4.38 4.96 12.54
CA LEU A 223 -4.72 5.40 11.21
C LEU A 223 -4.83 4.17 10.28
N ASP A 224 -5.75 4.21 9.33
CA ASP A 224 -5.75 3.27 8.21
C ASP A 224 -4.50 3.52 7.35
N LEU A 225 -3.73 2.46 7.11
CA LEU A 225 -2.41 2.57 6.47
C LEU A 225 -2.48 3.09 5.03
N TRP A 226 -3.57 2.80 4.31
CA TRP A 226 -3.70 3.13 2.89
C TRP A 226 -4.35 4.50 2.63
N THR A 227 -5.08 5.03 3.59
CA THR A 227 -5.82 6.29 3.46
C THR A 227 -5.33 7.38 4.40
N GLY A 228 -4.56 7.04 5.44
CA GLY A 228 -4.11 7.98 6.47
C GLY A 228 -5.24 8.53 7.34
N LYS A 229 -6.46 7.98 7.22
CA LYS A 229 -7.60 8.40 8.03
C LYS A 229 -7.49 7.81 9.42
N VAL A 230 -7.75 8.62 10.44
CA VAL A 230 -7.89 8.13 11.82
C VAL A 230 -9.11 7.22 11.89
N ILE A 231 -8.90 5.97 12.31
CA ILE A 231 -9.94 4.94 12.45
C ILE A 231 -10.14 4.51 13.90
N GLY A 232 -9.31 5.00 14.82
CA GLY A 232 -9.48 4.77 16.24
C GLY A 232 -8.36 5.41 17.07
N GLY A 233 -8.48 5.25 18.38
CA GLY A 233 -7.47 5.64 19.35
C GLY A 233 -7.51 4.69 20.54
N TYR A 234 -6.34 4.47 21.14
CA TYR A 234 -6.18 3.65 22.33
C TYR A 234 -5.69 4.53 23.46
N PRO A 235 -6.36 4.57 24.62
CA PRO A 235 -5.84 5.29 25.77
C PRO A 235 -4.52 4.66 26.24
N ALA A 236 -3.73 5.43 26.99
CA ALA A 236 -2.64 4.82 27.74
C ALA A 236 -3.22 3.72 28.66
N PRO A 237 -2.63 2.51 28.70
CA PRO A 237 -3.20 1.40 29.46
C PRO A 237 -3.19 1.67 30.97
N PHE A 238 -2.34 2.60 31.43
CA PHE A 238 -2.40 3.13 32.79
C PHE A 238 -2.22 4.65 32.78
N PRO A 239 -2.92 5.40 33.65
CA PRO A 239 -2.73 6.84 33.77
C PRO A 239 -1.29 7.25 34.08
N GLU A 240 -0.54 6.42 34.80
CA GLU A 240 0.86 6.62 35.20
C GLU A 240 1.89 6.21 34.14
N MET A 241 1.47 5.55 33.05
CA MET A 241 2.39 5.00 32.06
C MET A 241 3.04 6.10 31.22
N ARG A 242 4.38 6.04 31.08
CA ARG A 242 5.18 6.92 30.24
C ARG A 242 5.53 6.22 28.93
N MET A 243 5.79 6.99 27.88
CA MET A 243 6.33 6.46 26.62
C MET A 243 7.65 5.72 26.92
N GLY A 244 7.73 4.43 26.59
CA GLY A 244 8.84 3.54 26.97
C GLY A 244 8.45 2.37 27.88
N HIS A 245 7.22 2.33 28.41
CA HIS A 245 6.67 1.15 29.07
C HIS A 245 5.82 0.34 28.08
N PHE A 246 6.06 -0.96 27.97
CA PHE A 246 5.23 -1.89 27.19
C PHE A 246 4.33 -2.70 28.13
N ALA A 247 3.04 -2.77 27.84
CA ALA A 247 2.14 -3.77 28.40
C ALA A 247 1.99 -4.91 27.37
N LEU A 248 2.31 -6.14 27.78
CA LEU A 248 1.98 -7.35 27.04
C LEU A 248 0.67 -7.89 27.62
N SER A 249 -0.38 -7.94 26.79
CA SER A 249 -1.53 -8.82 27.07
C SER A 249 -1.17 -10.22 26.61
N ARG A 250 -1.51 -11.23 27.44
CA ARG A 250 -1.57 -12.62 26.99
C ARG A 250 -2.65 -12.80 25.94
#